data_AF-A0A090RV96-F1
#
_entry.id   AF-A0A090RV96-F1
#
_cell.length_a   1.000
_cell.length_b   1.000
_cell.length_c   1.000
_cell.angle_alpha   90.00
_cell.angle_beta   90.00
_cell.angle_gamma   90.00
#
_symmetry.space_group_name_H-M   'P 1'
#
loop_
_entity.id
_entity.type
_entity.pdbx_description
1 polymer ?
#
loop_
_entity_poly.entity_id
_entity_poly.type
_entity_poly.pdbx_seq_one_letter_code
_entity_poly.pdbx_strand_id
1 'polypeptide(L)'
;MDDQALANSTPPSEDVVKPTFDGPEEAAAIALVERAESRSSDNVTFTRELIKALNDGDSQNSALILNNMTKLQAAAKLLAFAEVPSKVVGVIELEDGRRRQSIQQMLQVWDGAKWKIFSPETTEGKKKQNLMVWDESNVSLLDVVGGKDSKVHFTMIAQEVSPQEATNSKVDADGLLNFSIHSLPLEEQAMFKTIMLIPIGALIVVFLRILIGLKTSGTFMPVLIAVAFVQTQLVTGIVGFLLIVGTGLVIRSYLSKLNLLLVARISAVIITVILIISVFTVVAFKIGLTEGLSITFFPMIILSWTIERMSILWEEEGAKEVIMQGGGSLLTAVLVYLAMTNLTFNI
;
A
#
# COMPACT_ATOMS: atom_id res chain seq x y z
N MET A 1 5.15 20.74 7.55
CA MET A 1 3.81 21.35 7.66
C MET A 1 4.01 22.84 7.68
N ASP A 2 3.20 23.55 6.91
CA ASP A 2 3.26 25.00 6.76
C ASP A 2 2.95 25.68 8.10
N ASP A 3 3.84 26.54 8.61
CA ASP A 3 3.63 27.30 9.85
C ASP A 3 2.44 28.27 9.74
N GLN A 4 1.89 28.46 8.53
CA GLN A 4 0.72 29.29 8.25
C GLN A 4 -0.63 28.56 8.37
N ALA A 5 -0.65 27.23 8.49
CA ALA A 5 -1.87 26.46 8.73
C ALA A 5 -2.18 26.32 10.24
N LEU A 6 -2.15 27.44 10.97
CA LEU A 6 -2.58 27.48 12.36
C LEU A 6 -4.11 27.36 12.38
N ALA A 7 -4.63 26.14 12.55
CA ALA A 7 -6.03 25.95 12.88
C ALA A 7 -6.35 26.79 14.13
N ASN A 8 -7.25 27.77 14.00
CA ASN A 8 -7.68 28.61 15.12
C ASN A 8 -8.25 27.70 16.21
N SER A 9 -7.57 27.60 17.35
CA SER A 9 -8.08 26.81 18.47
C SER A 9 -9.18 27.60 19.16
N THR A 10 -10.42 27.18 19.00
CA THR A 10 -11.53 27.73 19.76
C THR A 10 -11.35 27.37 21.25
N PRO A 11 -11.44 28.36 22.16
CA PRO A 11 -11.42 28.08 23.59
C PRO A 11 -12.63 27.22 23.97
N PRO A 12 -12.55 26.45 25.06
CA PRO A 12 -13.69 25.68 25.56
C PRO A 12 -14.88 26.62 25.82
N SER A 13 -16.01 26.34 25.17
CA SER A 13 -17.23 27.16 25.27
C SER A 13 -18.25 26.61 26.26
N GLU A 14 -18.07 25.38 26.75
CA GLU A 14 -18.97 24.69 27.67
C GLU A 14 -18.28 24.46 29.02
N ASP A 15 -19.05 24.62 30.10
CA ASP A 15 -18.59 24.30 31.45
C ASP A 15 -18.35 22.80 31.59
N VAL A 16 -17.27 22.44 32.27
CA VAL A 16 -16.90 21.04 32.48
C VAL A 16 -17.93 20.37 33.39
N VAL A 17 -18.70 19.44 32.82
CA VAL A 17 -19.67 18.65 33.59
C VAL A 17 -18.90 17.66 34.48
N LYS A 18 -18.97 17.86 35.80
CA LYS A 18 -18.37 16.94 36.76
C LYS A 18 -19.06 15.57 36.70
N PRO A 19 -18.31 14.48 36.46
CA PRO A 19 -18.86 13.14 36.52
C PRO A 19 -19.07 12.72 37.97
N THR A 20 -20.06 11.86 38.21
CA THR A 20 -20.26 11.18 39.49
C THR A 20 -19.45 9.88 39.50
N PHE A 21 -18.75 9.63 40.60
CA PHE A 21 -18.13 8.33 40.93
C PHE A 21 -18.88 7.73 42.11
N ASP A 22 -19.03 6.40 42.15
CA ASP A 22 -19.80 5.73 43.19
C ASP A 22 -18.88 5.00 44.20
N GLY A 23 -19.08 5.29 45.49
CA GLY A 23 -18.51 4.51 46.60
C GLY A 23 -16.97 4.42 46.55
N PRO A 24 -16.38 3.20 46.48
CA PRO A 24 -14.93 3.03 46.45
C PRO A 24 -14.22 3.72 45.27
N GLU A 25 -14.90 3.92 44.13
CA GLU A 25 -14.32 4.58 42.96
C GLU A 25 -14.09 6.07 43.20
N GLU A 26 -14.97 6.73 43.97
CA GLU A 26 -14.84 8.15 44.31
C GLU A 26 -13.59 8.40 45.16
N ALA A 27 -13.36 7.56 46.16
CA ALA A 27 -12.16 7.63 47.00
C ALA A 27 -10.87 7.42 46.18
N ALA A 28 -10.89 6.48 45.23
CA ALA A 28 -9.77 6.26 44.32
C ALA A 28 -9.56 7.44 43.35
N ALA A 29 -10.63 8.04 42.84
CA ALA A 29 -10.59 9.21 41.98
C ALA A 29 -9.98 10.42 42.69
N ILE A 30 -10.45 10.72 43.91
CA ILE A 30 -9.90 11.79 44.76
C ILE A 30 -8.41 11.57 44.99
N ALA A 31 -8.01 10.37 45.41
CA ALA A 31 -6.60 10.07 45.69
C ALA A 31 -5.69 10.19 44.46
N LEU A 32 -6.19 9.82 43.27
CA LEU A 32 -5.44 9.97 42.01
C LEU A 32 -5.33 11.43 41.56
N VAL A 33 -6.40 12.20 41.72
CA VAL A 33 -6.42 13.63 41.40
C VAL A 33 -5.50 14.40 42.34
N GLU A 34 -5.61 14.22 43.66
CA GLU A 34 -4.73 14.88 44.64
C GLU A 34 -3.25 14.55 44.40
N ARG A 35 -2.95 13.28 44.08
CA ARG A 35 -1.58 12.86 43.74
C ARG A 35 -1.06 13.59 42.50
N ALA A 36 -1.88 13.70 41.45
CA ALA A 36 -1.50 14.40 40.22
C ALA A 36 -1.39 15.91 40.44
N GLU A 37 -2.29 16.53 41.21
CA GLU A 37 -2.24 17.95 41.58
C GLU A 37 -0.98 18.29 42.37
N SER A 38 -0.61 17.46 43.35
CA SER A 38 0.60 17.68 44.17
C SER A 38 1.92 17.69 43.37
N ARG A 39 1.90 17.14 42.15
CA ARG A 39 3.06 16.99 41.26
C ARG A 39 2.96 17.82 39.98
N SER A 40 1.94 18.68 39.88
CA SER A 40 1.69 19.49 38.70
C SER A 40 1.46 20.95 39.05
N SER A 41 1.58 21.82 38.04
CA SER A 41 1.40 23.27 38.19
C SER A 41 0.51 23.88 37.11
N ASP A 42 0.13 23.10 36.09
CA ASP A 42 -0.75 23.48 35.00
C ASP A 42 -1.54 22.26 34.52
N ASN A 43 -2.60 22.48 33.72
CA ASN A 43 -3.44 21.42 33.17
C ASN A 43 -2.64 20.36 32.38
N VAL A 44 -1.53 20.76 31.77
CA VAL A 44 -0.69 19.92 30.91
C VAL A 44 0.15 18.95 31.74
N THR A 45 0.81 19.46 32.78
CA THR A 45 1.59 18.67 33.74
C THR A 45 0.66 17.81 34.59
N PHE A 46 -0.52 18.32 34.95
CA PHE A 46 -1.55 17.57 35.63
C PHE A 46 -1.98 16.35 34.81
N THR A 47 -2.34 16.57 33.54
CA THR A 47 -2.72 15.49 32.62
C THR A 47 -1.62 14.45 32.46
N ARG A 48 -0.36 14.88 32.37
CA ARG A 48 0.79 13.95 32.25
C ARG A 48 0.96 13.11 33.51
N GLU A 49 0.91 13.71 34.70
CA GLU A 49 1.04 12.98 35.96
C GLU A 49 -0.16 12.07 36.22
N LEU A 50 -1.36 12.48 35.81
CA LEU A 50 -2.56 11.66 35.88
C LEU A 50 -2.47 10.43 34.97
N ILE A 51 -2.08 10.60 33.70
CA ILE A 51 -1.86 9.49 32.77
C ILE A 51 -0.75 8.56 33.28
N LYS A 52 0.30 9.12 33.89
CA LYS A 52 1.37 8.34 34.51
C LYS A 52 0.85 7.51 35.67
N ALA A 53 0.02 8.09 36.54
CA ALA A 53 -0.59 7.38 37.66
C ALA A 53 -1.56 6.28 37.19
N LEU A 54 -2.34 6.52 36.14
CA LEU A 54 -3.22 5.52 35.55
C LEU A 54 -2.46 4.36 34.88
N ASN A 55 -1.27 4.62 34.34
CA ASN A 55 -0.41 3.59 33.76
C ASN A 55 0.51 2.89 34.77
N ASP A 56 0.45 3.27 36.05
CA ASP A 56 1.20 2.63 37.13
C ASP A 56 0.55 1.30 37.51
N GLY A 57 1.21 0.18 37.14
CA GLY A 57 0.71 -1.17 37.36
C GLY A 57 0.60 -1.58 38.84
N ASP A 58 1.29 -0.87 39.73
CA ASP A 58 1.29 -1.15 41.17
C ASP A 58 0.23 -0.34 41.94
N SER A 59 -0.49 0.57 41.26
CA SER A 59 -1.50 1.44 41.88
C SER A 59 -2.85 0.73 42.04
N GLN A 60 -3.22 0.44 43.29
CA GLN A 60 -4.53 -0.12 43.63
C GLN A 60 -5.70 0.80 43.21
N ASN A 61 -5.52 2.12 43.34
CA ASN A 61 -6.53 3.11 42.93
C ASN A 61 -6.73 3.11 41.41
N SER A 62 -5.64 2.98 40.65
CA SER A 62 -5.71 2.90 39.19
C SER A 62 -6.37 1.59 38.76
N ALA A 63 -6.02 0.46 39.39
CA ALA A 63 -6.63 -0.83 39.13
C ALA A 63 -8.15 -0.83 39.40
N LEU A 64 -8.60 -0.18 40.48
CA LEU A 64 -10.01 -0.08 40.82
C LEU A 64 -10.83 0.65 39.74
N ILE A 65 -10.35 1.80 39.26
CA ILE A 65 -11.01 2.56 38.20
C ILE A 65 -10.99 1.81 36.86
N LEU A 66 -9.84 1.23 36.50
CA LEU A 66 -9.64 0.54 35.22
C LEU A 66 -10.39 -0.79 35.10
N ASN A 67 -10.98 -1.29 36.19
CA ASN A 67 -11.83 -2.48 36.14
C ASN A 67 -13.12 -2.25 35.34
N ASN A 68 -13.65 -1.03 35.38
CA ASN A 68 -14.96 -0.69 34.80
C ASN A 68 -14.89 0.22 33.58
N MET A 69 -13.71 0.76 33.24
CA MET A 69 -13.55 1.69 32.13
C MET A 69 -12.16 1.61 31.50
N THR A 70 -12.06 2.02 30.23
CA THR A 70 -10.77 2.08 29.54
C THR A 70 -9.92 3.22 30.09
N LYS A 71 -8.59 3.17 29.89
CA LYS A 71 -7.68 4.25 30.32
C LYS A 71 -8.07 5.62 29.74
N LEU A 72 -8.56 5.64 28.51
CA LEU A 72 -9.08 6.85 27.86
C LEU A 72 -10.29 7.42 28.61
N GLN A 73 -11.27 6.57 28.93
CA GLN A 73 -12.46 6.96 29.67
C GLN A 73 -12.13 7.40 31.10
N ALA A 74 -11.23 6.68 31.78
CA ALA A 74 -10.74 7.05 33.11
C ALA A 74 -10.06 8.42 33.10
N ALA A 75 -9.14 8.65 32.16
CA ALA A 75 -8.45 9.92 32.01
C ALA A 75 -9.44 11.07 31.73
N ALA A 76 -10.37 10.89 30.79
CA ALA A 76 -11.39 11.90 30.49
C ALA A 76 -12.27 12.24 31.71
N LYS A 77 -12.75 11.23 32.44
CA LYS A 77 -13.57 11.44 33.65
C LYS A 77 -12.79 12.11 34.79
N LEU A 78 -11.54 11.70 35.03
CA LEU A 78 -10.73 12.26 36.11
C LEU A 78 -10.31 13.71 35.82
N LEU A 79 -10.03 14.05 34.55
CA LEU A 79 -9.84 15.45 34.16
C LEU A 79 -11.10 16.27 34.33
N ALA A 80 -12.26 15.74 33.94
CA ALA A 80 -13.53 16.43 34.12
C ALA A 80 -13.88 16.63 35.61
N PHE A 81 -13.54 15.65 36.46
CA PHE A 81 -13.70 15.74 37.92
C PHE A 81 -12.84 16.85 38.53
N ALA A 82 -11.62 17.02 38.03
CA ALA A 82 -10.71 18.10 38.40
C ALA A 82 -11.01 19.45 37.69
N GLU A 83 -12.17 19.57 37.03
CA GLU A 83 -12.58 20.77 36.27
C GLU A 83 -11.61 21.18 35.15
N VAL A 84 -10.81 20.24 34.63
CA VAL A 84 -9.87 20.49 33.55
C VAL A 84 -10.58 20.34 32.19
N PRO A 85 -10.63 21.39 31.35
CA PRO A 85 -11.29 21.32 30.04
C PRO A 85 -10.59 20.32 29.13
N SER A 86 -11.28 19.24 28.80
CA SER A 86 -10.76 18.15 27.98
C SER A 86 -11.84 17.58 27.06
N LYS A 87 -11.39 17.03 25.91
CA LYS A 87 -12.26 16.34 24.96
C LYS A 87 -11.55 15.13 24.37
N VAL A 88 -12.32 14.09 24.03
CA VAL A 88 -11.82 12.91 23.31
C VAL A 88 -11.88 13.21 21.82
N VAL A 89 -10.76 13.00 21.12
CA VAL A 89 -10.65 13.25 19.68
C VAL A 89 -10.10 12.03 18.95
N GLY A 90 -10.54 11.89 17.70
CA GLY A 90 -9.99 10.90 16.78
C GLY A 90 -8.74 11.45 16.09
N VAL A 91 -7.61 10.76 16.25
CA VAL A 91 -6.32 11.16 15.68
C VAL A 91 -5.83 10.12 14.70
N ILE A 92 -5.25 10.60 13.60
CA ILE A 92 -4.58 9.79 12.58
C ILE A 92 -3.09 10.17 12.56
N GLU A 93 -2.22 9.17 12.63
CA GLU A 93 -0.78 9.35 12.50
C GLU A 93 -0.39 9.36 11.02
N LEU A 94 0.02 10.53 10.53
CA LEU A 94 0.45 10.78 9.16
C LEU A 94 1.80 10.12 8.88
N GLU A 95 1.79 8.94 8.26
CA GLU A 95 3.01 8.25 7.86
C GLU A 95 2.86 7.74 6.43
N ASP A 96 3.85 8.06 5.59
CA ASP A 96 3.82 7.69 4.19
C ASP A 96 3.87 6.16 4.02
N GLY A 97 3.11 5.64 3.06
CA GLY A 97 3.06 4.21 2.74
C GLY A 97 2.36 3.32 3.77
N ARG A 98 1.83 3.88 4.87
CA ARG A 98 1.09 3.09 5.86
C ARG A 98 -0.33 2.80 5.36
N ARG A 99 -0.64 1.52 5.22
CA ARG A 99 -1.94 1.04 4.73
C ARG A 99 -2.79 0.51 5.88
N ARG A 100 -4.11 0.76 5.81
CA ARG A 100 -5.12 0.24 6.75
C ARG A 100 -4.94 0.70 8.20
N GLN A 101 -4.66 1.98 8.41
CA GLN A 101 -4.64 2.56 9.75
C GLN A 101 -6.06 2.71 10.30
N SER A 102 -6.26 2.38 11.58
CA SER A 102 -7.47 2.76 12.30
C SER A 102 -7.28 4.12 12.97
N ILE A 103 -8.38 4.83 13.21
CA ILE A 103 -8.34 6.03 14.03
C ILE A 103 -7.88 5.67 15.46
N GLN A 104 -7.03 6.50 16.05
CA GLN A 104 -6.63 6.36 17.46
C GLN A 104 -7.35 7.41 18.28
N GLN A 105 -8.07 6.97 19.31
CA GLN A 105 -8.71 7.90 20.22
C GLN A 105 -7.68 8.46 21.21
N MET A 106 -7.59 9.78 21.28
CA MET A 106 -6.67 10.51 22.16
C MET A 106 -7.41 11.57 22.95
N LEU A 107 -6.77 12.11 23.98
CA LEU A 107 -7.29 13.23 24.75
C LEU A 107 -6.73 14.54 24.23
N GLN A 108 -7.58 15.57 24.09
CA GLN A 108 -7.16 16.95 23.97
C GLN A 108 -7.45 17.69 25.27
N VAL A 109 -6.48 18.44 25.77
CA VAL A 109 -6.58 19.24 27.00
C VAL A 109 -6.24 20.68 26.72
N TRP A 110 -7.02 21.60 27.25
CA TRP A 110 -6.80 23.04 27.12
C TRP A 110 -5.68 23.51 28.06
N ASP A 111 -4.63 24.10 27.50
CA ASP A 111 -3.50 24.63 28.27
C ASP A 111 -3.65 26.11 28.70
N GLY A 112 -4.79 26.72 28.38
CA GLY A 112 -5.04 28.16 28.57
C GLY A 112 -4.93 28.97 27.26
N ALA A 113 -4.17 28.48 26.28
CA ALA A 113 -4.00 29.14 24.98
C ALA A 113 -4.30 28.23 23.78
N LYS A 114 -4.03 26.93 23.90
CA LYS A 114 -4.22 25.94 22.82
C LYS A 114 -4.54 24.55 23.34
N TRP A 115 -5.17 23.75 22.49
CA TRP A 115 -5.39 22.32 22.74
C TRP A 115 -4.10 21.52 22.59
N LYS A 116 -3.79 20.69 23.59
CA LYS A 116 -2.66 19.75 23.56
C LYS A 116 -3.18 18.31 23.57
N ILE A 117 -2.69 17.50 22.63
CA ILE A 117 -3.04 16.09 22.48
C ILE A 117 -2.18 15.22 23.42
N PHE A 118 -2.81 14.25 24.06
CA PHE A 118 -2.22 13.24 24.94
C PHE A 118 -2.72 11.84 24.59
N SER A 119 -1.80 10.88 24.63
CA SER A 119 -2.13 9.46 24.49
C SER A 119 -2.46 8.87 25.87
N PRO A 120 -3.59 8.17 26.05
CA PRO A 120 -3.90 7.52 27.33
C PRO A 120 -2.91 6.41 27.70
N GLU A 121 -2.26 5.79 26.70
CA GLU A 121 -1.33 4.67 26.90
C GLU A 121 0.12 5.09 27.19
N THR A 122 0.51 6.33 26.87
CA THR A 122 1.93 6.73 26.92
C THR A 122 2.06 8.14 27.48
N THR A 123 3.03 8.31 28.38
CA THR A 123 3.40 9.63 28.95
C THR A 123 4.43 10.35 28.10
N GLU A 124 5.19 9.61 27.30
CA GLU A 124 6.03 10.15 26.23
C GLU A 124 5.11 10.67 25.14
N GLY A 125 4.92 11.99 25.10
CA GLY A 125 4.27 12.63 23.97
C GLY A 125 5.06 12.29 22.71
N LYS A 126 4.62 11.26 21.97
CA LYS A 126 5.16 10.94 20.65
C LYS A 126 5.32 12.24 19.89
N LYS A 127 6.52 12.46 19.38
CA LYS A 127 6.95 13.70 18.73
C LYS A 127 5.85 14.14 17.76
N LYS A 128 5.17 15.25 18.10
CA LYS A 128 3.91 15.76 17.53
C LYS A 128 3.90 16.03 16.00
N GLN A 129 4.96 15.70 15.28
CA GLN A 129 5.18 16.25 13.94
C GLN A 129 4.22 15.66 12.90
N ASN A 130 3.59 14.52 13.19
CA ASN A 130 2.79 13.77 12.21
C ASN A 130 1.44 13.30 12.77
N LEU A 131 0.76 14.09 13.62
CA LEU A 131 -0.58 13.74 14.09
C LEU A 131 -1.60 14.72 13.51
N MET A 132 -2.65 14.18 12.88
CA MET A 132 -3.79 14.95 12.38
C MET A 132 -5.03 14.61 13.20
N VAL A 133 -5.72 15.63 13.70
CA VAL A 133 -7.04 15.48 14.32
C VAL A 133 -8.04 15.31 13.18
N TRP A 134 -8.68 14.15 13.12
CA TRP A 134 -9.65 13.82 12.08
C TRP A 134 -11.06 14.20 12.47
N ASP A 135 -11.45 13.94 13.73
CA ASP A 135 -12.76 14.28 14.26
C ASP A 135 -12.64 14.88 15.67
N GLU A 136 -13.31 16.02 15.86
CA GLU A 136 -13.46 16.73 17.13
C GLU A 136 -14.84 16.51 17.78
N SER A 137 -15.77 15.92 17.05
CA SER A 137 -17.20 15.93 17.36
C SER A 137 -17.62 14.80 18.31
N ASN A 138 -16.73 13.83 18.56
CA ASN A 138 -17.04 12.61 19.32
C ASN A 138 -18.24 11.83 18.75
N VAL A 139 -18.55 12.03 17.46
CA VAL A 139 -19.66 11.40 16.76
C VAL A 139 -19.14 10.11 16.12
N SER A 140 -19.98 9.07 16.08
CA SER A 140 -19.62 7.82 15.42
C SER A 140 -19.13 8.08 13.99
N LEU A 141 -17.93 7.60 13.64
CA LEU A 141 -17.38 7.71 12.28
C LEU A 141 -18.27 7.04 11.23
N LEU A 142 -19.10 6.10 11.67
CA LEU A 142 -19.98 5.34 10.81
C LEU A 142 -21.26 5.00 11.59
N ASP A 143 -22.41 5.38 11.06
CA ASP A 143 -23.72 4.91 11.52
C ASP A 143 -24.20 3.78 10.61
N VAL A 144 -24.51 2.61 11.18
CA VAL A 144 -24.81 1.39 10.41
C VAL A 144 -26.10 0.76 10.91
N VAL A 145 -27.07 0.63 10.01
CA VAL A 145 -28.33 -0.08 10.26
C VAL A 145 -28.31 -1.44 9.55
N GLY A 146 -28.49 -2.54 10.32
CA GLY A 146 -28.58 -3.90 9.77
C GLY A 146 -27.25 -4.54 9.36
N GLY A 147 -26.12 -3.84 9.50
CA GLY A 147 -24.78 -4.38 9.27
C GLY A 147 -24.13 -4.93 10.55
N LYS A 148 -23.11 -5.78 10.38
CA LYS A 148 -22.24 -6.28 11.46
C LYS A 148 -20.78 -6.06 11.10
N ASP A 149 -19.92 -5.83 12.11
CA ASP A 149 -18.46 -5.70 11.98
C ASP A 149 -17.97 -4.65 10.97
N SER A 150 -18.65 -3.51 10.87
CA SER A 150 -18.23 -2.44 9.97
C SER A 150 -16.96 -1.76 10.47
N LYS A 151 -15.98 -1.58 9.57
CA LYS A 151 -14.65 -1.03 9.90
C LYS A 151 -14.27 0.06 8.92
N VAL A 152 -13.80 1.19 9.45
CA VAL A 152 -13.22 2.29 8.67
C VAL A 152 -11.70 2.18 8.75
N HIS A 153 -11.04 2.29 7.60
CA HIS A 153 -9.58 2.24 7.50
C HIS A 153 -9.09 3.44 6.69
N PHE A 154 -7.97 4.01 7.12
CA PHE A 154 -7.30 5.13 6.48
C PHE A 154 -6.01 4.65 5.80
N THR A 155 -5.66 5.30 4.69
CA THR A 155 -4.40 5.11 3.97
C THR A 155 -3.89 6.48 3.57
N MET A 156 -2.60 6.74 3.77
CA MET A 156 -1.97 8.01 3.42
C MET A 156 -0.78 7.81 2.49
N ILE A 157 -0.60 8.76 1.59
CA ILE A 157 0.51 8.87 0.66
C ILE A 157 1.02 10.30 0.75
N ALA A 158 2.32 10.48 1.01
CA ALA A 158 2.96 11.78 0.97
C ALA A 158 3.37 12.10 -0.47
N GLN A 159 3.03 13.29 -0.95
CA GLN A 159 3.39 13.76 -2.30
C GLN A 159 3.94 15.17 -2.23
N GLU A 160 5.06 15.40 -2.90
CA GLU A 160 5.58 16.75 -3.15
C GLU A 160 4.91 17.28 -4.43
N VAL A 161 4.07 18.30 -4.27
CA VAL A 161 3.37 18.96 -5.38
C VAL A 161 3.74 20.44 -5.43
N SER A 162 3.84 20.99 -6.63
CA SER A 162 4.06 22.43 -6.78
C SER A 162 2.81 23.23 -6.36
N PRO A 163 2.95 24.51 -5.94
CA PRO A 163 1.80 25.34 -5.55
C PRO A 163 0.74 25.49 -6.66
N GLN A 164 1.16 25.45 -7.93
CA GLN A 164 0.27 25.52 -9.09
C GLN A 164 -0.55 24.23 -9.23
N GLU A 165 0.08 23.06 -9.10
CA GLU A 165 -0.59 21.76 -9.11
C GLU A 165 -1.55 21.59 -7.92
N ALA A 166 -1.17 22.07 -6.73
CA ALA A 166 -2.02 22.06 -5.54
C ALA A 166 -3.29 22.92 -5.72
N THR A 167 -3.17 24.03 -6.44
CA THR A 167 -4.31 24.93 -6.72
C THR A 167 -5.25 24.30 -7.74
N ASN A 168 -4.70 23.75 -8.83
CA ASN A 168 -5.48 23.12 -9.89
C ASN A 168 -6.22 21.86 -9.39
N SER A 169 -5.56 21.03 -8.59
CA SER A 169 -6.16 19.81 -8.01
C SER A 169 -7.31 20.09 -7.04
N LYS A 170 -7.27 21.20 -6.30
CA LYS A 170 -8.37 21.64 -5.43
C LYS A 170 -9.61 22.09 -6.22
N VAL A 171 -9.42 22.63 -7.42
CA VAL A 171 -10.52 23.05 -8.33
C VAL A 171 -11.18 21.83 -9.00
N ASP A 172 -10.40 20.79 -9.32
CA ASP A 172 -10.92 19.55 -9.92
C ASP A 172 -11.68 18.64 -8.93
N ALA A 173 -11.40 18.74 -7.62
CA ALA A 173 -12.05 17.93 -6.58
C ALA A 173 -13.55 18.24 -6.38
N ASP A 174 -14.03 19.41 -6.78
CA ASP A 174 -15.45 19.81 -6.71
C ASP A 174 -16.31 19.22 -7.86
N GLY A 175 -15.68 18.59 -8.86
CA GLY A 175 -16.36 17.95 -9.98
C GLY A 175 -16.66 16.47 -9.71
N LEU A 176 -17.91 16.15 -9.35
CA LEU A 176 -18.44 14.80 -9.07
C LEU A 176 -18.38 13.78 -10.25
N LEU A 177 -17.64 14.05 -11.33
CA LEU A 177 -17.49 13.18 -12.50
C LEU A 177 -16.01 12.97 -12.85
N ASN A 178 -15.24 12.42 -11.92
CA ASN A 178 -13.83 12.07 -12.11
C ASN A 178 -13.66 10.70 -12.80
N PHE A 179 -13.93 10.63 -14.10
CA PHE A 179 -13.50 9.53 -14.99
C PHE A 179 -12.20 9.90 -15.72
N SER A 180 -11.23 10.51 -15.03
CA SER A 180 -9.94 10.87 -15.64
C SER A 180 -8.82 10.03 -15.05
N ILE A 181 -8.05 9.36 -15.92
CA ILE A 181 -6.92 8.48 -15.55
C ILE A 181 -5.86 9.24 -14.73
N HIS A 182 -5.83 10.57 -14.85
CA HIS A 182 -4.90 11.45 -14.14
C HIS A 182 -5.22 11.64 -12.65
N SER A 183 -6.38 11.19 -12.16
CA SER A 183 -6.72 11.24 -10.73
C SER A 183 -6.24 10.02 -9.93
N LEU A 184 -5.68 9.00 -10.61
CA LEU A 184 -5.14 7.81 -9.94
C LEU A 184 -3.75 8.11 -9.35
N PRO A 185 -3.34 7.46 -8.26
CA PRO A 185 -1.95 7.50 -7.80
C PRO A 185 -1.00 7.17 -8.96
N LEU A 186 0.14 7.86 -9.06
CA LEU A 186 1.09 7.71 -10.18
C LEU A 186 1.52 6.25 -10.42
N GLU A 187 1.59 5.44 -9.37
CA GLU A 187 1.89 4.01 -9.44
C GLU A 187 0.80 3.22 -10.20
N GLU A 188 -0.48 3.56 -10.00
CA GLU A 188 -1.60 2.97 -10.72
C GLU A 188 -1.68 3.48 -12.17
N GLN A 189 -1.30 4.74 -12.42
CA GLN A 189 -1.23 5.30 -13.77
C GLN A 189 -0.19 4.58 -14.65
N ALA A 190 0.97 4.21 -14.10
CA ALA A 190 2.00 3.47 -14.83
C ALA A 190 1.52 2.07 -15.28
N MET A 191 0.76 1.38 -14.43
CA MET A 191 0.14 0.10 -14.79
C MET A 191 -0.92 0.27 -15.89
N PHE A 192 -1.78 1.29 -15.78
CA PHE A 192 -2.78 1.58 -16.80
C PHE A 192 -2.15 1.96 -18.14
N LYS A 193 -1.09 2.79 -18.14
CA LYS A 193 -0.33 3.13 -19.36
C LYS A 193 0.19 1.86 -20.04
N THR A 194 0.74 0.93 -19.27
CA THR A 194 1.24 -0.36 -19.79
C THR A 194 0.13 -1.23 -20.38
N ILE A 195 -1.03 -1.33 -19.73
CA ILE A 195 -2.18 -2.11 -20.24
C ILE A 195 -2.74 -1.48 -21.52
N MET A 196 -2.83 -0.15 -21.57
CA MET A 196 -3.36 0.58 -22.72
C MET A 196 -2.46 0.48 -23.97
N LEU A 197 -1.17 0.13 -23.79
CA LEU A 197 -0.26 -0.16 -24.90
C LEU A 197 -0.53 -1.53 -25.55
N ILE A 198 -1.15 -2.48 -24.85
CA ILE A 198 -1.39 -3.85 -25.35
C ILE A 198 -2.23 -3.86 -26.64
N PRO A 199 -3.38 -3.15 -26.73
CA PRO A 199 -4.15 -3.06 -27.98
C PRO A 199 -3.35 -2.50 -29.15
N ILE A 200 -2.50 -1.49 -28.91
CA ILE A 200 -1.63 -0.90 -29.94
C ILE A 200 -0.62 -1.93 -30.42
N GLY A 201 0.01 -2.66 -29.48
CA GLY A 201 0.89 -3.77 -29.82
C GLY A 201 0.19 -4.84 -30.66
N ALA A 202 -1.04 -5.21 -30.30
CA ALA A 202 -1.82 -6.19 -31.05
C ALA A 202 -2.08 -5.75 -32.50
N LEU A 203 -2.40 -4.46 -32.73
CA LEU A 203 -2.56 -3.92 -34.08
C LEU A 203 -1.26 -4.03 -34.91
N ILE A 204 -0.11 -3.74 -34.30
CA ILE A 204 1.19 -3.89 -34.96
C ILE A 204 1.45 -5.36 -35.29
N VAL A 205 1.18 -6.29 -34.38
CA VAL A 205 1.34 -7.73 -34.64
C VAL A 205 0.44 -8.19 -35.78
N VAL A 206 -0.83 -7.76 -35.79
CA VAL A 206 -1.78 -8.09 -36.86
C VAL A 206 -1.29 -7.55 -38.20
N PHE A 207 -0.79 -6.31 -38.24
CA PHE A 207 -0.20 -5.70 -39.44
C PHE A 207 1.00 -6.53 -39.95
N LEU A 208 1.96 -6.84 -39.08
CA LEU A 208 3.15 -7.63 -39.43
C LEU A 208 2.78 -9.04 -39.92
N ARG A 209 1.76 -9.66 -39.31
CA ARG A 209 1.33 -11.01 -39.66
C ARG A 209 0.56 -11.08 -40.97
N ILE A 210 -0.36 -10.14 -41.21
CA ILE A 210 -1.25 -10.18 -42.39
C ILE A 210 -0.57 -9.58 -43.62
N LEU A 211 0.07 -8.42 -43.49
CA LEU A 211 0.59 -7.68 -44.65
C LEU A 211 2.02 -8.08 -45.01
N ILE A 212 2.87 -8.32 -44.01
CA ILE A 212 4.28 -8.74 -44.24
C ILE A 212 4.42 -10.26 -44.28
N GLY A 213 3.50 -11.01 -43.66
CA GLY A 213 3.52 -12.47 -43.66
C GLY A 213 4.51 -13.07 -42.66
N LEU A 214 4.87 -12.35 -41.59
CA LEU A 214 5.72 -12.88 -40.52
C LEU A 214 5.03 -14.04 -39.79
N LYS A 215 5.70 -15.19 -39.75
CA LYS A 215 5.25 -16.36 -38.99
C LYS A 215 5.57 -16.17 -37.52
N THR A 216 4.53 -16.06 -36.69
CA THR A 216 4.62 -15.93 -35.24
C THR A 216 3.81 -17.04 -34.57
N SER A 217 4.16 -17.37 -33.32
CA SER A 217 3.40 -18.32 -32.49
C SER A 217 2.16 -17.61 -31.92
N GLY A 218 1.20 -17.33 -32.81
CA GLY A 218 -0.03 -16.59 -32.50
C GLY A 218 0.11 -15.07 -32.55
N THR A 219 -0.97 -14.36 -32.27
CA THR A 219 -1.04 -12.89 -32.30
C THR A 219 -0.75 -12.25 -30.94
N PHE A 220 -1.12 -12.94 -29.86
CA PHE A 220 -1.02 -12.38 -28.50
C PHE A 220 0.38 -12.56 -27.91
N MET A 221 1.05 -13.65 -28.26
CA MET A 221 2.34 -14.01 -27.68
C MET A 221 3.44 -12.98 -27.94
N PRO A 222 3.63 -12.45 -29.17
CA PRO A 222 4.63 -11.40 -29.38
C PRO A 222 4.34 -10.13 -28.57
N VAL A 223 3.05 -9.80 -28.37
CA VAL A 223 2.65 -8.65 -27.54
C VAL A 223 3.02 -8.88 -26.08
N LEU A 224 2.72 -10.05 -25.53
CA LEU A 224 3.08 -10.39 -24.15
C LEU A 224 4.61 -10.36 -23.94
N ILE A 225 5.38 -10.89 -24.89
CA ILE A 225 6.84 -10.83 -24.84
C ILE A 225 7.33 -9.37 -24.86
N ALA A 226 6.72 -8.52 -25.69
CA ALA A 226 7.06 -7.09 -25.71
C ALA A 226 6.76 -6.40 -24.37
N VAL A 227 5.62 -6.70 -23.74
CA VAL A 227 5.30 -6.16 -22.40
C VAL A 227 6.30 -6.65 -21.35
N ALA A 228 6.76 -7.89 -21.44
CA ALA A 228 7.82 -8.38 -20.57
C ALA A 228 9.12 -7.57 -20.74
N PHE A 229 9.48 -7.19 -21.97
CA PHE A 229 10.65 -6.34 -22.25
C PHE A 229 10.46 -4.89 -21.78
N VAL A 230 9.24 -4.35 -21.78
CA VAL A 230 8.94 -3.04 -21.18
C VAL A 230 9.32 -3.02 -19.71
N GLN A 231 9.15 -4.13 -18.99
CA GLN A 231 9.50 -4.24 -17.57
C GLN A 231 10.96 -4.60 -17.32
N THR A 232 11.57 -5.45 -18.15
CA THR A 232 12.93 -5.98 -17.91
C THR A 232 14.04 -5.25 -18.64
N GLN A 233 13.69 -4.28 -19.51
CA GLN A 233 14.53 -3.67 -20.54
C GLN A 233 14.83 -4.61 -21.72
N LEU A 234 15.10 -4.03 -22.90
CA LEU A 234 15.18 -4.80 -24.15
C LEU A 234 16.34 -5.79 -24.18
N VAL A 235 17.55 -5.35 -23.82
CA VAL A 235 18.77 -6.16 -24.00
C VAL A 235 18.80 -7.34 -23.02
N THR A 236 18.63 -7.04 -21.74
CA THR A 236 18.46 -8.00 -20.64
C THR A 236 17.26 -8.91 -20.88
N GLY A 237 16.14 -8.36 -21.36
CA GLY A 237 14.94 -9.09 -21.73
C GLY A 237 15.18 -10.13 -22.83
N ILE A 238 15.86 -9.75 -23.93
CA ILE A 238 16.19 -10.67 -25.02
C ILE A 238 17.12 -11.78 -24.54
N VAL A 239 18.18 -11.44 -23.81
CA VAL A 239 19.13 -12.43 -23.28
C VAL A 239 18.42 -13.39 -22.32
N GLY A 240 17.65 -12.86 -21.38
CA GLY A 240 16.87 -13.64 -20.42
C GLY A 240 15.86 -14.54 -21.12
N PHE A 241 15.12 -14.01 -22.11
CA PHE A 241 14.16 -14.78 -22.91
C PHE A 241 14.84 -15.96 -23.62
N LEU A 242 15.94 -15.72 -24.33
CA LEU A 242 16.64 -16.78 -25.06
C LEU A 242 17.19 -17.86 -24.14
N LEU A 243 17.78 -17.48 -23.01
CA LEU A 243 18.29 -18.43 -22.03
C LEU A 243 17.17 -19.23 -21.37
N ILE A 244 16.15 -18.57 -20.83
CA ILE A 244 15.05 -19.21 -20.11
C ILE A 244 14.24 -20.10 -21.04
N VAL A 245 13.85 -19.59 -22.21
CA VAL A 245 13.06 -20.37 -23.18
C VAL A 245 13.90 -21.51 -23.76
N GLY A 246 15.16 -21.26 -24.11
CA GLY A 246 16.06 -22.28 -24.63
C GLY A 246 16.27 -23.43 -23.64
N THR A 247 16.64 -23.12 -22.39
CA THR A 247 16.80 -24.12 -21.34
C THR A 247 15.48 -24.81 -21.00
N GLY A 248 14.38 -24.08 -20.96
CA GLY A 248 13.04 -24.62 -20.71
C GLY A 248 12.58 -25.63 -21.77
N LEU A 249 12.84 -25.36 -23.05
CA LEU A 249 12.56 -26.30 -24.14
C LEU A 249 13.39 -27.58 -24.03
N VAL A 250 14.68 -27.46 -23.67
CA VAL A 250 15.56 -28.64 -23.45
C VAL A 250 15.03 -29.51 -22.31
N ILE A 251 14.71 -28.91 -21.16
CA ILE A 251 14.20 -29.65 -20.01
C ILE A 251 12.84 -30.26 -20.33
N ARG A 252 11.96 -29.56 -21.05
CA ARG A 252 10.70 -30.16 -21.50
C ARG A 252 10.93 -31.33 -22.45
N SER A 253 11.85 -31.22 -23.41
CA SER A 253 12.17 -32.35 -24.29
C SER A 253 12.68 -33.58 -23.51
N TYR A 254 13.24 -33.39 -22.32
CA TYR A 254 13.59 -34.48 -21.42
C TYR A 254 12.36 -35.01 -20.66
N LEU A 255 11.53 -34.12 -20.10
CA LEU A 255 10.29 -34.46 -19.39
C LEU A 255 9.26 -35.16 -20.29
N SER A 256 9.22 -34.86 -21.59
CA SER A 256 8.28 -35.49 -22.53
C SER A 256 8.55 -36.97 -22.77
N LYS A 257 9.77 -37.44 -22.47
CA LYS A 257 10.12 -38.88 -22.44
C LYS A 257 9.52 -39.60 -21.24
N LEU A 258 9.13 -38.85 -20.20
CA LEU A 258 8.43 -39.39 -19.06
C LEU A 258 6.93 -39.39 -19.41
N ASN A 259 6.27 -40.54 -19.32
CA ASN A 259 4.84 -40.70 -19.61
C ASN A 259 3.96 -40.04 -18.53
N LEU A 260 4.12 -38.73 -18.34
CA LEU A 260 3.40 -37.94 -17.35
C LEU A 260 1.96 -37.68 -17.82
N LEU A 261 1.03 -37.76 -16.86
CA LEU A 261 -0.35 -37.28 -17.00
C LEU A 261 -0.36 -35.79 -17.39
N LEU A 262 -1.35 -35.36 -18.18
CA LEU A 262 -1.45 -34.00 -18.72
C LEU A 262 -1.28 -32.91 -17.64
N VAL A 263 -1.95 -33.09 -16.50
CA VAL A 263 -1.90 -32.14 -15.37
C VAL A 263 -0.50 -32.10 -14.73
N ALA A 264 0.10 -33.27 -14.51
CA ALA A 264 1.45 -33.37 -13.94
C ALA A 264 2.51 -32.74 -14.85
N ARG A 265 2.31 -32.84 -16.17
CA ARG A 265 3.18 -32.25 -17.19
C ARG A 265 3.19 -30.72 -17.11
N ILE A 266 2.02 -30.08 -17.09
CA ILE A 266 1.90 -28.61 -17.04
C ILE A 266 2.52 -28.07 -15.74
N SER A 267 2.23 -28.70 -14.60
CA SER A 267 2.81 -28.31 -13.31
C SER A 267 4.33 -28.43 -13.28
N ALA A 268 4.90 -29.50 -13.85
CA ALA A 268 6.35 -29.70 -13.90
C ALA A 268 7.07 -28.63 -14.75
N VAL A 269 6.44 -28.17 -15.84
CA VAL A 269 6.96 -27.08 -16.67
C VAL A 269 7.02 -25.79 -15.86
N ILE A 270 5.93 -25.40 -15.20
CA ILE A 270 5.89 -24.16 -14.40
C ILE A 270 6.95 -24.19 -13.29
N ILE A 271 7.05 -25.30 -12.54
CA ILE A 271 8.04 -25.44 -11.45
C ILE A 271 9.47 -25.32 -11.99
N THR A 272 9.75 -25.96 -13.13
CA THR A 272 11.06 -25.89 -13.77
C THR A 272 11.41 -24.45 -14.16
N VAL A 273 10.46 -23.72 -14.75
CA VAL A 273 10.68 -22.33 -15.16
C VAL A 273 10.95 -21.43 -13.95
N ILE A 274 10.19 -21.60 -12.88
CA ILE A 274 10.42 -20.89 -11.61
C ILE A 274 11.83 -21.19 -11.08
N LEU A 275 12.28 -22.45 -11.14
CA LEU A 275 13.62 -22.84 -10.69
C LEU A 275 14.71 -22.23 -11.57
N ILE A 276 14.59 -22.29 -12.89
CA ILE A 276 15.53 -21.66 -13.84
C ILE A 276 15.64 -20.17 -13.55
N ILE A 277 14.51 -19.47 -13.42
CA ILE A 277 14.49 -18.03 -13.13
C ILE A 277 15.14 -17.76 -11.78
N SER A 278 14.81 -18.54 -10.75
CA SER A 278 15.38 -18.36 -9.41
C SER A 278 16.91 -18.51 -9.42
N VAL A 279 17.43 -19.53 -10.09
CA VAL A 279 18.88 -19.74 -10.25
C VAL A 279 19.49 -18.59 -11.05
N PHE A 280 18.86 -18.19 -12.15
CA PHE A 280 19.33 -17.08 -12.98
C PHE A 280 19.40 -15.76 -12.20
N THR A 281 18.38 -15.44 -11.41
CA THR A 281 18.35 -14.24 -10.56
C THR A 281 19.48 -14.26 -9.52
N VAL A 282 19.72 -15.40 -8.87
CA VAL A 282 20.81 -15.53 -7.89
C VAL A 282 22.17 -15.36 -8.57
N VAL A 283 22.36 -15.93 -9.76
CA VAL A 283 23.59 -15.80 -10.54
C VAL A 283 23.77 -14.35 -11.02
N ALA A 284 22.74 -13.72 -11.55
CA ALA A 284 22.76 -12.32 -11.99
C ALA A 284 23.12 -11.36 -10.84
N PHE A 285 22.54 -11.59 -9.65
CA PHE A 285 22.88 -10.87 -8.42
C PHE A 285 24.37 -10.98 -8.08
N LYS A 286 24.92 -12.20 -8.15
CA LYS A 286 26.33 -12.48 -7.84
C LYS A 286 27.30 -11.85 -8.82
N ILE A 287 26.91 -11.67 -10.09
CA ILE A 287 27.73 -11.07 -11.15
C ILE A 287 27.59 -9.52 -11.16
N GLY A 288 26.72 -8.95 -10.32
CA GLY A 288 26.52 -7.51 -10.23
C GLY A 288 25.62 -6.94 -11.34
N LEU A 289 24.89 -7.80 -12.08
CA LEU A 289 23.82 -7.35 -12.98
C LEU A 289 22.57 -7.05 -12.15
N THR A 290 22.48 -5.81 -11.65
CA THR A 290 21.30 -5.35 -10.89
C THR A 290 20.05 -5.26 -11.76
N GLU A 291 20.20 -5.08 -13.07
CA GLU A 291 19.08 -5.07 -14.04
C GLU A 291 18.40 -6.43 -14.19
N GLY A 292 19.10 -7.53 -13.88
CA GLY A 292 18.55 -8.90 -13.90
C GLY A 292 17.67 -9.25 -12.69
N LEU A 293 17.58 -8.36 -11.69
CA LEU A 293 16.83 -8.58 -10.46
C LEU A 293 15.33 -8.28 -10.58
N SER A 294 14.95 -7.52 -11.61
CA SER A 294 13.57 -7.05 -11.82
C SER A 294 12.70 -8.06 -12.58
N ILE A 295 12.81 -9.36 -12.29
CA ILE A 295 11.88 -10.36 -12.83
C ILE A 295 10.66 -10.42 -11.93
N THR A 296 9.61 -9.68 -12.28
CA THR A 296 8.31 -9.72 -11.58
C THR A 296 7.52 -10.99 -11.95
N PHE A 297 6.42 -11.27 -11.23
CA PHE A 297 5.55 -12.42 -11.51
C PHE A 297 4.99 -12.41 -12.94
N PHE A 298 4.82 -11.24 -13.54
CA PHE A 298 4.15 -11.10 -14.82
C PHE A 298 5.01 -11.60 -16.00
N PRO A 299 6.27 -11.14 -16.21
CA PRO A 299 7.21 -11.75 -17.14
C PRO A 299 7.44 -13.24 -16.88
N MET A 300 7.46 -13.68 -15.61
CA MET A 300 7.62 -15.09 -15.27
C MET A 300 6.49 -15.96 -15.84
N ILE A 301 5.23 -15.53 -15.69
CA ILE A 301 4.06 -16.24 -16.25
C ILE A 301 4.12 -16.26 -17.78
N ILE A 302 4.47 -15.13 -18.40
CA ILE A 302 4.58 -15.01 -19.87
C ILE A 302 5.65 -15.95 -20.43
N LEU A 303 6.82 -16.00 -19.80
CA LEU A 303 7.91 -16.90 -20.20
C LEU A 303 7.52 -18.37 -20.02
N SER A 304 6.84 -18.70 -18.92
CA SER A 304 6.35 -20.07 -18.66
C SER A 304 5.36 -20.52 -19.73
N TRP A 305 4.36 -19.68 -20.02
CA TRP A 305 3.40 -19.91 -21.11
C TRP A 305 4.10 -20.01 -22.46
N THR A 306 5.14 -19.21 -22.67
CA THR A 306 5.92 -19.22 -23.91
C THR A 306 6.62 -20.56 -24.11
N ILE A 307 7.24 -21.08 -23.06
CA ILE A 307 7.90 -22.38 -23.09
C ILE A 307 6.87 -23.46 -23.37
N GLU A 308 5.72 -23.44 -22.70
CA GLU A 308 4.65 -24.40 -22.92
C GLU A 308 4.17 -24.42 -24.37
N ARG A 309 3.80 -23.27 -24.94
CA ARG A 309 3.40 -23.19 -26.35
C ARG A 309 4.53 -23.62 -27.28
N MET A 310 5.74 -23.12 -26.99
CA MET A 310 7.05 -23.52 -27.51
C MET A 310 7.19 -25.00 -27.78
N SER A 311 6.99 -25.76 -26.73
CA SER A 311 7.34 -27.17 -26.75
C SER A 311 6.19 -28.05 -27.21
N ILE A 312 4.94 -27.57 -27.20
CA ILE A 312 3.86 -28.23 -27.95
C ILE A 312 4.16 -28.13 -29.44
N LEU A 313 4.50 -26.92 -29.92
CA LEU A 313 4.88 -26.70 -31.31
C LEU A 313 6.11 -27.54 -31.72
N TRP A 314 7.08 -27.70 -30.81
CA TRP A 314 8.23 -28.58 -31.02
C TRP A 314 7.81 -30.03 -31.23
N GLU A 315 6.87 -30.52 -30.43
CA GLU A 315 6.37 -31.90 -30.48
C GLU A 315 5.49 -32.14 -31.71
N GLU A 316 4.69 -31.16 -32.13
CA GLU A 316 3.72 -31.28 -33.23
C GLU A 316 4.33 -30.99 -34.62
N GLU A 317 5.10 -29.91 -34.75
CA GLU A 317 5.58 -29.38 -36.04
C GLU A 317 7.11 -29.43 -36.18
N GLY A 318 7.82 -29.76 -35.09
CA GLY A 318 9.27 -29.97 -35.07
C GLY A 318 10.11 -28.73 -34.77
N ALA A 319 11.41 -28.94 -34.54
CA ALA A 319 12.36 -27.92 -34.11
C ALA A 319 12.48 -26.72 -35.08
N LYS A 320 12.41 -26.99 -36.40
CA LYS A 320 12.53 -25.95 -37.44
C LYS A 320 11.42 -24.91 -37.33
N GLU A 321 10.20 -25.38 -37.09
CA GLU A 321 9.04 -24.51 -36.99
C GLU A 321 9.06 -23.68 -35.71
N VAL A 322 9.54 -24.26 -34.60
CA VAL A 322 9.77 -23.52 -33.35
C VAL A 322 10.78 -22.41 -33.51
N ILE A 323 11.90 -22.65 -34.20
CA ILE A 323 12.90 -21.60 -34.44
C ILE A 323 12.32 -20.50 -35.33
N MET A 324 11.56 -20.86 -36.37
CA MET A 324 10.95 -19.88 -37.28
C MET A 324 9.86 -19.05 -36.59
N GLN A 325 8.90 -19.69 -35.94
CA GLN A 325 7.81 -19.01 -35.24
C GLN A 325 8.29 -18.30 -33.97
N GLY A 326 9.24 -18.89 -33.24
CA GLY A 326 9.87 -18.30 -32.06
C GLY A 326 10.72 -17.08 -32.39
N GLY A 327 11.57 -17.19 -33.41
CA GLY A 327 12.35 -16.07 -33.93
C GLY A 327 11.46 -14.96 -34.49
N GLY A 328 10.42 -15.31 -35.26
CA GLY A 328 9.44 -14.34 -35.76
C GLY A 328 8.66 -13.64 -34.64
N SER A 329 8.30 -14.37 -33.58
CA SER A 329 7.64 -13.81 -32.40
C SER A 329 8.57 -12.87 -31.62
N LEU A 330 9.83 -13.25 -31.45
CA LEU A 330 10.83 -12.42 -30.79
C LEU A 330 11.10 -11.13 -31.59
N LEU A 331 11.31 -11.23 -32.90
CA LEU A 331 11.51 -10.07 -33.78
C LEU A 331 10.29 -9.14 -33.75
N THR A 332 9.10 -9.70 -33.83
CA THR A 332 7.85 -8.96 -33.71
C THR A 332 7.75 -8.26 -32.34
N ALA A 333 8.10 -8.96 -31.25
CA ALA A 333 8.09 -8.38 -29.91
C ALA A 333 9.07 -7.22 -29.76
N VAL A 334 10.25 -7.30 -30.38
CA VAL A 334 11.23 -6.19 -30.41
C VAL A 334 10.63 -4.96 -31.14
N LEU A 335 9.99 -5.16 -32.29
CA LEU A 335 9.35 -4.05 -33.02
C LEU A 335 8.21 -3.42 -32.23
N VAL A 336 7.37 -4.25 -31.60
CA VAL A 336 6.27 -3.79 -30.74
C VAL A 336 6.81 -3.03 -29.53
N TYR A 337 7.85 -3.55 -28.87
CA TYR A 337 8.52 -2.88 -27.77
C TYR A 337 9.03 -1.49 -28.20
N LEU A 338 9.74 -1.41 -29.33
CA LEU A 338 10.26 -0.14 -29.83
C LEU A 338 9.14 0.86 -30.12
N ALA A 339 8.03 0.40 -30.69
CA ALA A 339 6.86 1.26 -30.93
C ALA A 339 6.23 1.75 -29.61
N MET A 340 6.06 0.86 -28.62
CA MET A 340 5.51 1.19 -27.30
C MET A 340 6.38 2.20 -26.55
N THR A 341 7.70 1.99 -26.54
CA THR A 341 8.63 2.86 -25.83
C THR A 341 8.77 4.22 -26.52
N ASN A 342 8.81 4.28 -27.85
CA ASN A 342 8.84 5.56 -28.57
C ASN A 342 7.54 6.36 -28.43
N LEU A 343 6.37 5.69 -28.44
CA LEU A 343 5.09 6.38 -28.15
C LEU A 343 5.05 6.95 -26.72
N THR A 344 5.61 6.22 -25.75
CA THR A 344 5.60 6.60 -24.34
C THR A 344 6.40 7.87 -24.05
N PHE A 345 7.44 8.16 -24.82
CA PHE A 345 8.23 9.41 -24.72
C PHE A 345 7.55 10.63 -25.36
N ASN A 346 6.47 10.44 -26.14
CA ASN A 346 5.78 11.50 -26.87
C ASN A 346 4.37 11.80 -26.31
N ILE A 347 4.01 11.22 -25.15
CA ILE A 347 2.74 11.44 -24.44
C ILE A 347 3.03 11.82 -22.99
#